data_AF-A0A813LG81-F1
#
_entry.id   AF-A0A813LG81-F1
#
_cell.length_a   1.000
_cell.length_b   1.000
_cell.length_c   1.000
_cell.angle_alpha   90.00
_cell.angle_beta   90.00
_cell.angle_gamma   90.00
#
_symmetry.space_group_name_H-M   'P 1'
#
loop_
_entity.id
_entity.type
_entity.pdbx_description
1 polymer ?
#
loop_
_entity_poly.entity_id
_entity_poly.type
_entity_poly.pdbx_seq_one_letter_code
_entity_poly.pdbx_strand_id
1 'polypeptide(L)'
;MRYRLDSGPPLGTGGWCVVRRAEDTLAGGRPVAVKTFGAQAARELGPEALLARFRREIQTFEAIAVAPNSPSSPPEGPDPREFFVNLLDFSRSSGGVDQPGPAADGQLYTVLELADDSLHTWLERRSKAKNFVGLEELKHVASSLAQGLAWLHKIGMCHLDIKPENMMLFGSQWKLIDLEGCLPAGVGQVPQGSFTPLYACPELAQFALREISEGKNAQGPSPSGLMDSWATGIVLLDILAHAACLQETKAGFDSAALFEEEAIPFESWYRWLASSEQLDPSSFLEGMPPGGKDGGAIGNLRKSPELQGLVQKLLQKDPKLRMSADEMLAHPLLAVPKKPKEPQGAVTPRRDKVEGVFQKWESGDRSRSALLARNVFRELLMQVGLTKREAEVLLEAKPGVVCVIMHRNSWTFSMQTELLTIFCSLGFGRFGASCFLHASMQACLGTR
;
A
#
# COMPACT_ATOMS: atom_id res chain seq x y z
N MET A 1 -0.87 31.87 -10.82
CA MET A 1 -1.62 30.73 -10.24
C MET A 1 -0.66 29.56 -10.17
N ARG A 2 -0.33 29.05 -8.97
CA ARG A 2 0.73 28.05 -8.75
C ARG A 2 0.41 26.69 -9.39
N TYR A 3 -0.82 26.21 -9.21
CA TYR A 3 -1.27 24.94 -9.76
C TYR A 3 -2.05 25.16 -11.05
N ARG A 4 -1.62 24.49 -12.11
CA ARG A 4 -2.30 24.52 -13.42
C ARG A 4 -3.00 23.19 -13.63
N LEU A 5 -4.34 23.19 -13.61
CA LEU A 5 -5.13 21.98 -13.82
C LEU A 5 -5.00 21.51 -15.27
N ASP A 6 -4.93 20.19 -15.45
CA ASP A 6 -5.00 19.57 -16.77
C ASP A 6 -6.40 19.74 -17.36
N SER A 7 -6.48 19.89 -18.69
CA SER A 7 -7.75 19.99 -19.43
C SER A 7 -8.49 18.66 -19.60
N GLY A 8 -7.88 17.55 -19.16
CA GLY A 8 -8.45 16.21 -19.22
C GLY A 8 -9.64 15.98 -18.27
N PRO A 9 -10.24 14.77 -18.32
CA PRO A 9 -11.25 14.37 -17.36
C PRO A 9 -10.66 14.34 -15.92
N PRO A 10 -11.51 14.47 -14.89
CA PRO A 10 -11.08 14.21 -13.52
C PRO A 10 -10.44 12.84 -13.36
N LEU A 11 -9.44 12.73 -12.47
CA LEU A 11 -8.86 11.46 -12.06
C LEU A 11 -9.86 10.61 -11.26
N GLY A 12 -10.74 11.28 -10.51
CA GLY A 12 -11.81 10.65 -9.75
C GLY A 12 -12.89 11.65 -9.38
N THR A 13 -14.13 11.17 -9.34
CA THR A 13 -15.31 11.90 -8.87
C THR A 13 -16.01 11.07 -7.81
N GLY A 14 -15.94 11.49 -6.56
CA GLY A 14 -16.73 10.92 -5.47
C GLY A 14 -18.03 11.71 -5.25
N GLY A 15 -18.85 11.29 -4.29
CA GLY A 15 -20.09 12.01 -3.95
C GLY A 15 -19.85 13.45 -3.46
N TRP A 16 -18.68 13.72 -2.88
CA TRP A 16 -18.36 15.02 -2.27
C TRP A 16 -17.24 15.79 -2.95
N CYS A 17 -16.29 15.10 -3.59
CA CYS A 17 -15.06 15.70 -4.10
C CYS A 17 -14.78 15.31 -5.55
N VAL A 18 -14.05 16.20 -6.23
CA VAL A 18 -13.50 15.99 -7.58
C VAL A 18 -11.99 16.11 -7.47
N VAL A 19 -11.27 15.14 -8.03
CA VAL A 19 -9.81 15.12 -8.06
C VAL A 19 -9.34 15.29 -9.50
N ARG A 20 -8.43 16.23 -9.74
CA ARG A 20 -7.86 16.51 -11.07
C ARG A 20 -6.34 16.47 -11.03
N ARG A 21 -5.74 16.01 -12.12
CA ARG A 21 -4.31 16.16 -12.34
C ARG A 21 -3.97 17.64 -12.56
N ALA A 22 -2.83 18.07 -12.02
CA ALA A 22 -2.31 19.41 -12.22
C ALA A 22 -0.78 19.42 -12.22
N GLU A 23 -0.21 20.53 -12.68
CA GLU A 23 1.22 20.82 -12.61
C GLU A 23 1.50 21.92 -11.58
N ASP A 24 2.45 21.68 -10.66
CA ASP A 24 3.01 22.74 -9.81
C ASP A 24 4.03 23.55 -10.62
N THR A 25 3.61 24.73 -11.09
CA THR A 25 4.42 25.61 -11.94
C THR A 25 5.62 26.23 -11.22
N LEU A 26 5.63 26.22 -9.88
CA LEU A 26 6.77 26.71 -9.09
C LEU A 26 7.76 25.59 -8.73
N ALA A 27 7.31 24.33 -8.76
CA ALA A 27 8.15 23.15 -8.54
C ALA A 27 8.57 22.46 -9.85
N GLY A 28 8.92 23.26 -10.86
CA GLY A 28 9.42 22.74 -12.15
C GLY A 28 8.42 21.92 -12.96
N GLY A 29 7.11 22.13 -12.76
CA GLY A 29 6.06 21.37 -13.45
C GLY A 29 5.84 19.97 -12.86
N ARG A 30 6.20 19.75 -11.58
CA ARG A 30 5.94 18.48 -10.91
C ARG A 30 4.45 18.13 -10.98
N PRO A 31 4.08 16.91 -11.39
CA PRO A 31 2.69 16.48 -11.43
C PRO A 31 2.15 16.26 -10.00
N VAL A 32 0.93 16.75 -9.77
CA VAL A 32 0.22 16.66 -8.48
C VAL A 32 -1.25 16.34 -8.72
N ALA A 33 -1.94 15.90 -7.66
CA ALA A 33 -3.39 15.77 -7.64
C ALA A 33 -4.01 16.94 -6.86
N VAL A 34 -4.97 17.63 -7.44
CA VAL A 34 -5.72 18.71 -6.79
C VAL A 34 -7.13 18.20 -6.51
N LYS A 35 -7.50 18.12 -5.23
CA LYS A 35 -8.83 17.71 -4.75
C LYS A 35 -9.62 18.96 -4.35
N THR A 36 -10.83 19.09 -4.89
CA THR A 36 -11.79 20.17 -4.61
C THR A 36 -13.15 19.58 -4.26
N PHE A 37 -14.01 20.32 -3.56
CA PHE A 37 -15.40 19.90 -3.41
C PHE A 37 -16.16 19.96 -4.74
N GLY A 38 -17.02 18.98 -4.98
CA GLY A 38 -17.88 18.93 -6.15
C GLY A 38 -19.08 19.89 -6.06
N ALA A 39 -19.72 20.16 -7.20
CA ALA A 39 -20.89 21.03 -7.27
C ALA A 39 -22.10 20.49 -6.47
N GLN A 40 -22.18 19.18 -6.25
CA GLN A 40 -23.21 18.58 -5.40
C GLN A 40 -22.96 18.91 -3.92
N ALA A 41 -21.74 18.70 -3.44
CA ALA A 41 -21.34 19.03 -2.07
C ALA A 41 -21.61 20.49 -1.70
N ALA A 42 -21.27 21.41 -2.61
CA ALA A 42 -21.52 22.84 -2.44
C ALA A 42 -23.01 23.19 -2.28
N ARG A 43 -23.91 22.44 -2.93
CA ARG A 43 -25.35 22.66 -2.85
C ARG A 43 -25.98 22.05 -1.60
N GLU A 44 -25.48 20.89 -1.15
CA GLU A 44 -26.12 20.12 -0.07
C GLU A 44 -25.66 20.52 1.34
N LEU A 45 -24.37 20.85 1.53
CA LEU A 45 -23.80 21.05 2.86
C LEU A 45 -23.69 22.53 3.28
N GLY A 46 -23.63 23.43 2.31
CA GLY A 46 -23.37 24.85 2.53
C GLY A 46 -21.92 25.18 2.94
N PRO A 47 -21.51 26.46 2.94
CA PRO A 47 -20.10 26.86 3.05
C PRO A 47 -19.44 26.49 4.40
N GLU A 48 -20.16 26.61 5.51
CA GLU A 48 -19.60 26.34 6.85
C GLU A 48 -19.28 24.87 7.05
N ALA A 49 -20.17 23.96 6.64
CA ALA A 49 -19.96 22.52 6.75
C ALA A 49 -18.83 22.04 5.83
N LEU A 50 -18.71 22.60 4.62
CA LEU A 50 -17.59 22.33 3.73
C LEU A 50 -16.26 22.78 4.33
N LEU A 51 -16.22 23.99 4.90
CA LEU A 51 -15.02 24.50 5.57
C LEU A 51 -14.66 23.65 6.80
N ALA A 52 -15.64 23.18 7.56
CA ALA A 52 -15.42 22.29 8.70
C ALA A 52 -14.83 20.93 8.26
N ARG A 53 -15.35 20.33 7.18
CA ARG A 53 -14.80 19.10 6.58
C ARG A 53 -13.37 19.30 6.08
N PHE A 54 -13.14 20.37 5.33
CA PHE A 54 -11.82 20.73 4.84
C PHE A 54 -10.80 20.88 5.96
N ARG A 55 -11.14 21.63 7.02
CA ARG A 55 -10.26 21.81 8.18
C ARG A 55 -9.97 20.49 8.89
N ARG A 56 -10.97 19.62 9.02
CA ARG A 56 -10.78 18.28 9.61
C ARG A 56 -9.83 17.44 8.78
N GLU A 57 -9.98 17.43 7.45
CA GLU A 57 -9.07 16.70 6.55
C GLU A 57 -7.62 17.16 6.75
N ILE A 58 -7.36 18.48 6.75
CA ILE A 58 -6.01 19.01 7.00
C ILE A 58 -5.49 18.64 8.39
N GLN A 59 -6.33 18.74 9.43
CA GLN A 59 -5.96 18.36 10.79
C GLN A 59 -5.56 16.88 10.88
N THR A 60 -6.24 15.99 10.15
CA THR A 60 -5.84 14.58 10.09
C THR A 60 -4.48 14.43 9.43
N PHE A 61 -4.22 15.10 8.30
CA PHE A 61 -2.91 15.08 7.63
C PHE A 61 -1.77 15.57 8.53
N GLU A 62 -2.02 16.62 9.33
CA GLU A 62 -1.08 17.14 10.32
C GLU A 62 -0.88 16.16 11.48
N ALA A 63 -1.97 15.59 12.02
CA ALA A 63 -1.91 14.65 13.14
C ALA A 63 -1.12 13.38 12.81
N ILE A 64 -1.17 12.92 11.56
CA ILE A 64 -0.40 11.76 11.10
C ILE A 64 0.97 12.11 10.50
N ALA A 65 1.38 13.38 10.60
CA ALA A 65 2.67 13.89 10.17
C ALA A 65 3.00 13.75 8.66
N VAL A 66 1.99 13.78 7.79
CA VAL A 66 2.19 13.74 6.32
C VAL A 66 1.83 15.05 5.59
N ALA A 67 1.60 16.14 6.35
CA ALA A 67 1.45 17.51 5.84
C ALA A 67 2.82 18.21 5.57
N PRO A 68 2.90 19.30 4.79
CA PRO A 68 4.16 19.90 4.34
C PRO A 68 5.09 20.38 5.46
N ASN A 69 4.51 20.87 6.56
CA ASN A 69 5.23 21.42 7.71
C ASN A 69 5.28 20.46 8.91
N SER A 70 4.86 19.21 8.72
CA SER A 70 4.96 18.22 9.79
C SER A 70 6.44 17.95 10.11
N PRO A 71 6.81 17.75 11.39
CA PRO A 71 8.17 17.38 11.75
C PRO A 71 8.61 16.17 10.93
N SER A 72 9.88 16.18 10.51
CA SER A 72 10.49 15.03 9.84
C SER A 72 10.37 13.79 10.74
N SER A 73 10.38 12.62 10.10
CA SER A 73 10.05 11.29 10.64
C SER A 73 10.38 11.15 12.14
N PRO A 74 9.51 10.53 12.95
CA PRO A 74 9.77 10.36 14.38
C PRO A 74 11.17 9.77 14.60
N PRO A 75 11.91 10.18 15.67
CA PRO A 75 13.29 9.74 15.89
C PRO A 75 13.46 8.22 15.89
N GLU A 76 12.39 7.50 16.24
CA GLU A 76 12.28 6.06 16.19
C GLU A 76 10.96 5.67 15.50
N GLY A 77 11.04 4.82 14.47
CA GLY A 77 9.89 4.26 13.77
C GLY A 77 9.90 4.55 12.26
N PRO A 78 9.04 3.87 11.49
CA PRO A 78 8.90 4.12 10.07
C PRO A 78 8.23 5.47 9.79
N ASP A 79 8.56 6.07 8.65
CA ASP A 79 8.00 7.34 8.21
C ASP A 79 6.55 7.12 7.70
N PRO A 80 5.53 7.79 8.26
CA PRO A 80 4.14 7.65 7.79
C PRO A 80 3.96 8.00 6.31
N ARG A 81 4.85 8.81 5.73
CA ARG A 81 4.85 9.15 4.29
C ARG A 81 5.11 7.94 3.40
N GLU A 82 5.60 6.82 3.94
CA GLU A 82 5.72 5.56 3.23
C GLU A 82 4.38 4.83 3.11
N PHE A 83 3.43 5.12 4.00
CA PHE A 83 2.16 4.39 4.11
C PHE A 83 0.93 5.20 3.72
N PHE A 84 0.99 6.54 3.80
CA PHE A 84 -0.12 7.43 3.50
C PHE A 84 0.25 8.43 2.42
N VAL A 85 -0.75 8.86 1.65
CA VAL A 85 -0.58 9.95 0.68
C VAL A 85 -0.08 11.23 1.34
N ASN A 86 0.89 11.87 0.71
CA ASN A 86 1.41 13.15 1.17
C ASN A 86 0.50 14.32 0.78
N LEU A 87 0.18 15.17 1.76
CA LEU A 87 -0.36 16.50 1.52
C LEU A 87 0.81 17.45 1.19
N LEU A 88 0.78 18.05 0.01
CA LEU A 88 1.82 18.94 -0.52
C LEU A 88 1.48 20.42 -0.33
N ASP A 89 0.20 20.78 -0.38
CA ASP A 89 -0.29 22.14 -0.16
C ASP A 89 -1.81 22.14 0.04
N PHE A 90 -2.38 23.28 0.45
CA PHE A 90 -3.81 23.46 0.62
C PHE A 90 -4.19 24.95 0.54
N SER A 91 -5.46 25.24 0.26
CA SER A 91 -5.98 26.61 0.21
C SER A 91 -6.00 27.28 1.59
N ARG A 92 -5.72 28.59 1.64
CA ARG A 92 -5.68 29.40 2.87
C ARG A 92 -6.46 30.70 2.69
N SER A 93 -7.07 31.20 3.77
CA SER A 93 -7.77 32.49 3.77
C SER A 93 -6.80 33.67 3.67
N SER A 94 -7.21 34.72 2.94
CA SER A 94 -6.47 35.98 2.84
C SER A 94 -6.43 36.70 4.20
N GLY A 95 -5.38 36.47 4.98
CA GLY A 95 -5.14 37.14 6.26
C GLY A 95 -4.51 36.25 7.35
N GLY A 96 -4.50 34.93 7.17
CA GLY A 96 -3.82 33.99 8.06
C GLY A 96 -2.80 33.17 7.28
N VAL A 97 -1.51 33.52 7.41
CA VAL A 97 -0.42 32.67 6.91
C VAL A 97 -0.56 31.35 7.70
N ASP A 98 -0.87 30.26 7.00
CA ASP A 98 -1.07 28.89 7.51
C ASP A 98 -2.43 28.48 8.11
N GLN A 99 -3.49 29.29 8.04
CA GLN A 99 -4.83 28.78 8.43
C GLN A 99 -5.58 28.15 7.23
N PRO A 100 -6.04 26.88 7.32
CA PRO A 100 -6.85 26.28 6.27
C PRO A 100 -8.17 27.04 6.06
N GLY A 101 -8.41 27.45 4.81
CA GLY A 101 -9.59 28.23 4.43
C GLY A 101 -9.71 28.46 2.91
N PRO A 102 -10.74 29.19 2.45
CA PRO A 102 -10.94 29.47 1.03
C PRO A 102 -9.80 30.31 0.47
N ALA A 103 -9.33 29.96 -0.74
CA ALA A 103 -8.43 30.79 -1.51
C ALA A 103 -9.10 32.10 -1.98
N ALA A 104 -8.35 32.98 -2.63
CA ALA A 104 -8.85 34.30 -3.08
C ALA A 104 -10.04 34.22 -4.05
N ASP A 105 -10.20 33.10 -4.75
CA ASP A 105 -11.33 32.78 -5.65
C ASP A 105 -12.51 32.08 -4.93
N GLY A 106 -12.42 31.94 -3.60
CA GLY A 106 -13.43 31.26 -2.77
C GLY A 106 -13.31 29.74 -2.74
N GLN A 107 -12.37 29.14 -3.47
CA GLN A 107 -12.26 27.69 -3.57
C GLN A 107 -11.53 27.07 -2.37
N LEU A 108 -11.99 25.90 -1.94
CA LEU A 108 -11.30 25.03 -0.99
C LEU A 108 -10.61 23.90 -1.78
N TYR A 109 -9.31 23.74 -1.61
CA TYR A 109 -8.56 22.68 -2.28
C TYR A 109 -7.43 22.12 -1.43
N THR A 110 -7.16 20.83 -1.62
CA THR A 110 -5.94 20.16 -1.18
C THR A 110 -5.11 19.73 -2.38
N VAL A 111 -3.78 19.77 -2.22
CA VAL A 111 -2.82 19.33 -3.23
C VAL A 111 -2.07 18.14 -2.66
N LEU A 112 -2.21 17.01 -3.32
CA LEU A 112 -1.66 15.72 -2.91
C LEU A 112 -0.58 15.28 -3.89
N GLU A 113 0.32 14.40 -3.44
CA GLU A 113 1.16 13.67 -4.39
C GLU A 113 0.29 12.84 -5.35
N LEU A 114 0.73 12.74 -6.61
CA LEU A 114 -0.02 12.04 -7.65
C LEU A 114 0.28 10.54 -7.60
N ALA A 115 -0.78 9.72 -7.51
CA ALA A 115 -0.69 8.27 -7.62
C ALA A 115 -0.60 7.81 -9.08
N ASP A 116 0.01 6.64 -9.30
CA ASP A 116 0.07 5.99 -10.61
C ASP A 116 -1.22 5.20 -10.90
N ASP A 117 -1.81 4.58 -9.88
CA ASP A 117 -2.95 3.66 -10.03
C ASP A 117 -3.68 3.43 -8.70
N SER A 118 -4.94 2.97 -8.74
CA SER A 118 -5.63 2.44 -7.56
C SER A 118 -5.66 0.92 -7.60
N LEU A 119 -5.78 0.26 -6.43
CA LEU A 119 -5.91 -1.20 -6.38
C LEU A 119 -7.17 -1.66 -7.11
N HIS A 120 -8.26 -0.88 -7.05
CA HIS A 120 -9.47 -1.12 -7.84
C HIS A 120 -9.18 -1.21 -9.35
N THR A 121 -8.58 -0.16 -9.91
CA THR A 121 -8.29 -0.09 -11.36
C THR A 121 -7.23 -1.10 -11.77
N TRP A 122 -6.26 -1.37 -10.91
CA TRP A 122 -5.26 -2.42 -11.08
C TRP A 122 -5.88 -3.82 -11.19
N LEU A 123 -6.81 -4.15 -10.28
CA LEU A 123 -7.54 -5.43 -10.30
C LEU A 123 -8.43 -5.54 -11.53
N GLU A 124 -9.16 -4.47 -11.89
CA GLU A 124 -10.03 -4.46 -13.06
C GLU A 124 -9.26 -4.75 -14.36
N ARG A 125 -8.10 -4.08 -14.56
CA ARG A 125 -7.25 -4.31 -15.74
C ARG A 125 -6.71 -5.74 -15.77
N ARG A 126 -6.33 -6.30 -14.61
CA ARG A 126 -5.82 -7.67 -14.51
C ARG A 126 -6.89 -8.72 -14.79
N SER A 127 -8.08 -8.51 -14.27
CA SER A 127 -9.25 -9.35 -14.53
C SER A 127 -9.55 -9.39 -16.03
N LYS A 128 -9.64 -8.22 -16.68
CA LYS A 128 -9.81 -8.09 -18.15
C LYS A 128 -8.70 -8.77 -18.94
N ALA A 129 -7.45 -8.65 -18.50
CA ALA A 129 -6.29 -9.26 -19.14
C ALA A 129 -6.09 -10.75 -18.81
N LYS A 130 -6.92 -11.34 -17.92
CA LYS A 130 -6.74 -12.69 -17.37
C LYS A 130 -5.35 -12.89 -16.76
N ASN A 131 -4.80 -11.83 -16.18
CA ASN A 131 -3.48 -11.84 -15.54
C ASN A 131 -3.64 -11.95 -14.02
N PHE A 132 -3.59 -13.18 -13.52
CA PHE A 132 -3.80 -13.48 -12.11
C PHE A 132 -2.72 -12.87 -11.24
N VAL A 133 -3.15 -12.38 -10.07
CA VAL A 133 -2.25 -11.84 -9.04
C VAL A 133 -1.49 -12.98 -8.37
N GLY A 134 -0.17 -12.89 -8.37
CA GLY A 134 0.70 -13.85 -7.70
C GLY A 134 0.76 -13.63 -6.19
N LEU A 135 1.23 -14.65 -5.45
CA LEU A 135 1.33 -14.60 -3.99
C LEU A 135 2.21 -13.44 -3.49
N GLU A 136 3.32 -13.15 -4.17
CA GLU A 136 4.23 -12.07 -3.77
C GLU A 136 3.60 -10.67 -3.97
N GLU A 137 2.80 -10.50 -5.02
CA GLU A 137 2.06 -9.25 -5.25
C GLU A 137 0.97 -9.06 -4.18
N LEU A 138 0.25 -10.14 -3.81
CA LEU A 138 -0.71 -10.13 -2.71
C LEU A 138 -0.01 -9.77 -1.39
N LYS A 139 1.12 -10.41 -1.08
CA LYS A 139 1.91 -10.11 0.12
C LYS A 139 2.38 -8.66 0.15
N HIS A 140 2.74 -8.07 -0.99
CA HIS A 140 3.15 -6.67 -1.07
C HIS A 140 2.02 -5.71 -0.67
N VAL A 141 0.81 -5.93 -1.20
CA VAL A 141 -0.37 -5.16 -0.81
C VAL A 141 -0.72 -5.40 0.65
N ALA A 142 -0.75 -6.67 1.10
CA ALA A 142 -1.06 -7.04 2.47
C ALA A 142 -0.06 -6.43 3.48
N SER A 143 1.23 -6.44 3.15
CA SER A 143 2.27 -5.83 4.00
C SER A 143 2.09 -4.32 4.09
N SER A 144 1.78 -3.66 2.98
CA SER A 144 1.55 -2.21 2.95
C SER A 144 0.32 -1.81 3.79
N LEU A 145 -0.78 -2.56 3.68
CA LEU A 145 -1.98 -2.38 4.52
C LEU A 145 -1.66 -2.62 6.00
N ALA A 146 -0.97 -3.71 6.32
CA ALA A 146 -0.60 -4.05 7.70
C ALA A 146 0.30 -2.96 8.33
N GLN A 147 1.30 -2.48 7.60
CA GLN A 147 2.21 -1.43 8.07
C GLN A 147 1.49 -0.10 8.30
N GLY A 148 0.69 0.35 7.32
CA GLY A 148 -0.09 1.58 7.46
C GLY A 148 -1.09 1.51 8.59
N LEU A 149 -1.89 0.44 8.66
CA LEU A 149 -2.90 0.29 9.71
C LEU A 149 -2.29 0.13 11.10
N ALA A 150 -1.23 -0.67 11.26
CA ALA A 150 -0.54 -0.81 12.54
C ALA A 150 0.01 0.55 13.02
N TRP A 151 0.57 1.34 12.11
CA TRP A 151 1.03 2.68 12.42
C TRP A 151 -0.13 3.60 12.84
N LEU A 152 -1.23 3.62 12.07
CA LEU A 152 -2.39 4.48 12.33
C LEU A 152 -3.07 4.12 13.66
N HIS A 153 -3.26 2.83 13.92
CA HIS A 153 -3.89 2.33 15.13
C HIS A 153 -3.02 2.62 16.36
N LYS A 154 -1.69 2.56 16.22
CA LYS A 154 -0.75 2.88 17.30
C LYS A 154 -0.83 4.33 17.76
N ILE A 155 -1.14 5.27 16.87
CA ILE A 155 -1.40 6.68 17.24
C ILE A 155 -2.85 6.92 17.69
N GLY A 156 -3.67 5.86 17.81
CA GLY A 156 -5.03 5.94 18.30
C GLY A 156 -6.05 6.41 17.26
N MET A 157 -5.78 6.22 15.97
CA MET A 157 -6.70 6.59 14.87
C MET A 157 -7.15 5.35 14.11
N CYS A 158 -8.37 5.36 13.57
CA CYS A 158 -8.93 4.32 12.71
C CYS A 158 -9.25 4.91 11.33
N HIS A 159 -9.04 4.15 10.26
CA HIS A 159 -9.28 4.62 8.89
C HIS A 159 -10.77 4.58 8.51
N LEU A 160 -11.44 3.46 8.82
CA LEU A 160 -12.87 3.19 8.67
C LEU A 160 -13.43 3.13 7.24
N ASP A 161 -12.59 3.24 6.21
CA ASP A 161 -13.01 3.15 4.80
C ASP A 161 -11.93 2.44 3.96
N ILE A 162 -11.42 1.32 4.47
CA ILE A 162 -10.48 0.47 3.74
C ILE A 162 -11.21 -0.24 2.61
N LYS A 163 -10.76 0.01 1.39
CA LYS A 163 -11.29 -0.56 0.15
C LYS A 163 -10.27 -0.40 -0.99
N PRO A 164 -10.41 -1.14 -2.11
CA PRO A 164 -9.45 -1.09 -3.22
C PRO A 164 -9.30 0.31 -3.85
N GLU A 165 -10.31 1.17 -3.78
CA GLU A 165 -10.23 2.55 -4.27
C GLU A 165 -9.31 3.42 -3.41
N ASN A 166 -9.23 3.12 -2.10
CA ASN A 166 -8.45 3.88 -1.13
C ASN A 166 -7.03 3.32 -0.90
N MET A 167 -6.63 2.31 -1.68
CA MET A 167 -5.26 1.80 -1.72
C MET A 167 -4.63 2.16 -3.07
N MET A 168 -3.66 3.06 -3.08
CA MET A 168 -3.08 3.61 -4.31
C MET A 168 -1.59 3.32 -4.44
N LEU A 169 -1.14 3.12 -5.68
CA LEU A 169 0.26 2.84 -6.01
C LEU A 169 1.01 4.15 -6.29
N PHE A 170 2.14 4.32 -5.62
CA PHE A 170 3.09 5.42 -5.81
C PHE A 170 4.47 4.82 -6.14
N GLY A 171 4.78 4.76 -7.42
CA GLY A 171 5.91 4.04 -7.99
C GLY A 171 5.82 2.54 -7.70
N SER A 172 6.45 2.12 -6.60
CA SER A 172 6.46 0.71 -6.16
C SER A 172 5.79 0.50 -4.80
N GLN A 173 5.30 1.56 -4.17
CA GLN A 173 4.75 1.51 -2.82
C GLN A 173 3.24 1.67 -2.86
N TRP A 174 2.53 0.80 -2.16
CA TRP A 174 1.09 0.99 -1.96
C TRP A 174 0.87 1.84 -0.72
N LYS A 175 -0.01 2.83 -0.83
CA LYS A 175 -0.34 3.76 0.25
C LYS A 175 -1.83 3.92 0.41
N LEU A 176 -2.26 4.12 1.64
CA LEU A 176 -3.62 4.49 1.98
C LEU A 176 -3.88 5.96 1.66
N ILE A 177 -5.07 6.21 1.13
CA ILE A 177 -5.59 7.55 0.82
C ILE A 177 -6.93 7.76 1.51
N ASP A 178 -7.48 8.97 1.35
CA ASP A 178 -8.80 9.33 1.87
C ASP A 178 -8.93 9.27 3.41
N LEU A 179 -8.26 10.22 4.04
CA LEU A 179 -8.16 10.34 5.50
C LEU A 179 -9.29 11.18 6.12
N GLU A 180 -10.25 11.68 5.32
CA GLU A 180 -11.34 12.55 5.80
C GLU A 180 -12.25 11.80 6.79
N GLY A 181 -12.44 10.50 6.58
CA GLY A 181 -13.27 9.62 7.42
C GLY A 181 -12.58 9.06 8.66
N CYS A 182 -11.30 9.37 8.86
CA CYS A 182 -10.56 8.84 10.01
C CYS A 182 -11.11 9.38 11.34
N LEU A 183 -11.22 8.51 12.34
CA LEU A 183 -11.72 8.86 13.67
C LEU A 183 -10.79 8.34 14.77
N PRO A 184 -10.72 9.02 15.93
CA PRO A 184 -9.97 8.51 17.07
C PRO A 184 -10.59 7.23 17.63
N ALA A 185 -9.77 6.22 17.86
CA ALA A 185 -10.17 4.93 18.38
C ALA A 185 -10.83 5.08 19.76
N GLY A 186 -11.97 4.43 19.96
CA GLY A 186 -12.70 4.43 21.24
C GLY A 186 -13.39 5.75 21.61
N VAL A 187 -13.29 6.80 20.79
CA VAL A 187 -13.88 8.12 21.07
C VAL A 187 -15.00 8.42 20.08
N GLY A 188 -16.15 8.84 20.62
CA GLY A 188 -17.32 9.17 19.81
C GLY A 188 -17.94 7.92 19.18
N GLN A 189 -18.56 8.12 18.02
CA GLN A 189 -19.33 7.11 17.31
C GLN A 189 -19.05 7.20 15.81
N VAL A 190 -19.07 6.06 15.13
CA VAL A 190 -19.05 6.04 13.66
C VAL A 190 -20.34 6.72 13.13
N PRO A 191 -20.22 7.74 12.26
CA PRO A 191 -21.39 8.44 11.74
C PRO A 191 -22.28 7.55 10.86
N GLN A 192 -23.57 7.89 10.85
CA GLN A 192 -24.57 7.29 9.96
C GLN A 192 -24.15 7.39 8.49
N GLY A 193 -24.24 6.27 7.77
CA GLY A 193 -23.93 6.22 6.33
C GLY A 193 -22.49 6.55 5.92
N SER A 194 -21.51 6.51 6.85
CA SER A 194 -20.12 6.87 6.55
C SER A 194 -19.22 5.71 6.12
N PHE A 195 -19.80 4.57 5.73
CA PHE A 195 -19.04 3.36 5.37
C PHE A 195 -19.58 2.73 4.08
N THR A 196 -18.70 2.04 3.36
CA THR A 196 -19.04 1.33 2.12
C THR A 196 -19.61 -0.07 2.45
N PRO A 197 -20.85 -0.42 2.05
CA PRO A 197 -21.52 -1.64 2.52
C PRO A 197 -20.78 -2.97 2.25
N LEU A 198 -20.01 -3.08 1.17
CA LEU A 198 -19.26 -4.30 0.82
C LEU A 198 -18.09 -4.58 1.77
N TYR A 199 -17.52 -3.53 2.36
CA TYR A 199 -16.35 -3.61 3.24
C TYR A 199 -16.73 -3.39 4.71
N ALA A 200 -18.02 -3.15 4.99
CA ALA A 200 -18.53 -3.01 6.34
C ALA A 200 -18.27 -4.28 7.15
N CYS A 201 -17.87 -4.12 8.41
CA CYS A 201 -17.75 -5.21 9.36
C CYS A 201 -19.11 -5.55 10.01
N PRO A 202 -19.25 -6.72 10.65
CA PRO A 202 -20.50 -7.14 11.28
C PRO A 202 -21.06 -6.13 12.30
N GLU A 203 -20.20 -5.45 13.05
CA GLU A 203 -20.61 -4.41 14.01
C GLU A 203 -21.16 -3.15 13.31
N LEU A 204 -20.66 -2.79 12.12
CA LEU A 204 -21.25 -1.74 11.28
C LEU A 204 -22.54 -2.20 10.61
N ALA A 205 -22.65 -3.49 10.25
CA ALA A 205 -23.91 -4.05 9.76
C ALA A 205 -25.00 -4.04 10.84
N GLN A 206 -24.66 -4.38 12.09
CA GLN A 206 -25.58 -4.26 13.24
C GLN A 206 -25.99 -2.80 13.47
N PHE A 207 -25.08 -1.86 13.27
CA PHE A 207 -25.42 -0.44 13.31
C PHE A 207 -26.38 -0.05 12.21
N ALA A 208 -26.13 -0.44 10.95
CA ALA A 208 -27.03 -0.17 9.83
C ALA A 208 -28.45 -0.72 10.05
N LEU A 209 -28.57 -1.91 10.65
CA LEU A 209 -29.87 -2.48 11.03
C LEU A 209 -30.59 -1.65 12.09
N ARG A 210 -29.86 -1.13 13.08
CA ARG A 210 -30.43 -0.23 14.08
C ARG A 210 -30.82 1.12 13.47
N GLU A 211 -30.07 1.63 12.49
CA GLU A 211 -30.47 2.83 11.74
C GLU A 211 -31.80 2.61 11.01
N ILE A 212 -32.00 1.43 10.43
CA ILE A 212 -33.26 1.04 9.78
C ILE A 212 -34.43 1.05 10.78
N SER A 213 -34.25 0.47 11.98
CA SER A 213 -35.33 0.33 12.96
C SER A 213 -35.56 1.57 13.85
N GLU A 214 -34.49 2.28 14.21
CA GLU A 214 -34.50 3.38 15.20
C GLU A 214 -34.29 4.77 14.55
N GLY A 215 -33.95 4.81 13.25
CA GLY A 215 -33.70 6.04 12.51
C GLY A 215 -32.54 6.85 13.08
N LYS A 216 -32.74 8.17 13.23
CA LYS A 216 -31.73 9.12 13.74
C LYS A 216 -31.32 8.87 15.20
N ASN A 217 -32.04 8.04 15.93
CA ASN A 217 -31.73 7.73 17.32
C ASN A 217 -30.71 6.60 17.46
N ALA A 218 -30.43 5.86 16.38
CA ALA A 218 -29.45 4.79 16.37
C ALA A 218 -28.06 5.34 16.68
N GLN A 219 -27.46 4.85 17.76
CA GLN A 219 -26.11 5.22 18.16
C GLN A 219 -25.07 4.31 17.50
N GLY A 220 -24.11 4.92 16.84
CA GLY A 220 -23.00 4.22 16.18
C GLY A 220 -22.07 3.55 17.18
N PRO A 221 -21.38 2.46 16.79
CA PRO A 221 -20.35 1.86 17.61
C PRO A 221 -19.17 2.83 17.75
N SER A 222 -18.39 2.68 18.82
CA SER A 222 -17.13 3.40 18.94
C SER A 222 -16.14 2.94 17.87
N PRO A 223 -15.39 3.86 17.23
CA PRO A 223 -14.38 3.50 16.25
C PRO A 223 -13.35 2.50 16.80
N SER A 224 -12.99 1.50 15.98
CA SER A 224 -12.02 0.47 16.37
C SER A 224 -11.16 0.06 15.18
N GLY A 225 -9.86 -0.11 15.39
CA GLY A 225 -8.94 -0.58 14.34
C GLY A 225 -9.29 -1.98 13.82
N LEU A 226 -10.03 -2.78 14.60
CA LEU A 226 -10.53 -4.08 14.16
C LEU A 226 -11.56 -3.98 13.02
N MET A 227 -12.22 -2.82 12.86
CA MET A 227 -13.09 -2.56 11.71
C MET A 227 -12.24 -2.49 10.42
N ASP A 228 -11.07 -1.86 10.48
CA ASP A 228 -10.11 -1.80 9.36
C ASP A 228 -9.52 -3.18 9.05
N SER A 229 -9.27 -3.99 10.08
CA SER A 229 -8.79 -5.37 9.92
C SER A 229 -9.79 -6.25 9.17
N TRP A 230 -11.09 -6.12 9.45
CA TRP A 230 -12.13 -6.82 8.69
C TRP A 230 -12.13 -6.41 7.22
N ALA A 231 -12.18 -5.10 6.97
CA ALA A 231 -12.19 -4.56 5.62
C ALA A 231 -10.93 -4.96 4.83
N THR A 232 -9.77 -5.04 5.50
CA THR A 232 -8.53 -5.58 4.94
C THR A 232 -8.70 -7.04 4.51
N GLY A 233 -9.35 -7.89 5.32
CA GLY A 233 -9.65 -9.27 4.94
C GLY A 233 -10.49 -9.38 3.66
N ILE A 234 -11.48 -8.50 3.50
CA ILE A 234 -12.29 -8.42 2.27
C ILE A 234 -11.45 -7.95 1.08
N VAL A 235 -10.61 -6.92 1.25
CA VAL A 235 -9.69 -6.46 0.18
C VAL A 235 -8.74 -7.59 -0.25
N LEU A 236 -8.23 -8.40 0.68
CA LEU A 236 -7.40 -9.56 0.32
C LEU A 236 -8.18 -10.62 -0.46
N LEU A 237 -9.46 -10.83 -0.15
CA LEU A 237 -10.33 -11.69 -0.95
C LEU A 237 -10.60 -11.11 -2.33
N ASP A 238 -10.78 -9.80 -2.45
CA ASP A 238 -10.96 -9.16 -3.76
C ASP A 238 -9.72 -9.32 -4.65
N ILE A 239 -8.52 -9.25 -4.06
CA ILE A 239 -7.28 -9.51 -4.78
C ILE A 239 -7.21 -10.96 -5.27
N LEU A 240 -7.64 -11.92 -4.44
CA LEU A 240 -7.70 -13.32 -4.81
C LEU A 240 -8.74 -13.57 -5.90
N ALA A 241 -9.92 -12.96 -5.81
CA ALA A 241 -11.02 -13.11 -6.75
C ALA A 241 -10.86 -12.29 -8.04
N HIS A 242 -9.93 -11.32 -8.08
CA HIS A 242 -9.79 -10.34 -9.17
C HIS A 242 -11.07 -9.51 -9.42
N ALA A 243 -11.91 -9.37 -8.40
CA ALA A 243 -13.19 -8.67 -8.42
C ALA A 243 -13.66 -8.41 -6.99
N ALA A 244 -14.66 -7.55 -6.82
CA ALA A 244 -15.35 -7.37 -5.53
C ALA A 244 -16.10 -8.65 -5.15
N CYS A 245 -15.52 -9.48 -4.28
CA CYS A 245 -15.94 -10.86 -4.05
C CYS A 245 -17.34 -10.99 -3.44
N LEU A 246 -17.76 -9.99 -2.66
CA LEU A 246 -19.08 -9.94 -2.02
C LEU A 246 -20.16 -9.29 -2.89
N GLN A 247 -19.80 -8.73 -4.06
CA GLN A 247 -20.73 -7.98 -4.91
C GLN A 247 -21.89 -8.85 -5.39
N GLU A 248 -21.62 -10.08 -5.82
CA GLU A 248 -22.67 -11.00 -6.29
C GLU A 248 -23.60 -11.44 -5.17
N THR A 249 -23.04 -11.79 -4.00
CA THR A 249 -23.83 -12.13 -2.81
C THR A 249 -24.74 -10.97 -2.42
N LYS A 250 -24.21 -9.75 -2.36
CA LYS A 250 -25.00 -8.55 -2.05
C LYS A 250 -26.08 -8.29 -3.09
N ALA A 251 -25.74 -8.37 -4.38
CA ALA A 251 -26.70 -8.21 -5.46
C ALA A 251 -27.82 -9.26 -5.41
N GLY A 252 -27.53 -10.48 -4.95
CA GLY A 252 -28.53 -11.52 -4.70
C GLY A 252 -29.55 -11.10 -3.63
N PHE A 253 -29.09 -10.55 -2.49
CA PHE A 253 -29.98 -10.00 -1.47
C PHE A 253 -30.78 -8.80 -1.96
N ASP A 254 -30.13 -7.87 -2.66
CA ASP A 254 -30.79 -6.69 -3.24
C ASP A 254 -31.86 -7.13 -4.25
N SER A 255 -31.61 -8.19 -5.04
CA SER A 255 -32.56 -8.72 -6.01
C SER A 255 -33.73 -9.46 -5.35
N ALA A 256 -33.48 -10.24 -4.30
CA ALA A 256 -34.53 -10.92 -3.55
C ALA A 256 -35.51 -9.93 -2.90
N ALA A 257 -34.98 -8.83 -2.36
CA ALA A 257 -35.77 -7.76 -1.76
C ALA A 257 -36.75 -7.10 -2.77
N LEU A 258 -36.46 -7.08 -4.07
CA LEU A 258 -37.38 -6.51 -5.07
C LEU A 258 -38.70 -7.29 -5.22
N PHE A 259 -38.75 -8.55 -4.76
CA PHE A 259 -39.94 -9.41 -4.84
C PHE A 259 -40.72 -9.49 -3.52
N GLU A 260 -40.29 -8.75 -2.50
CA GLU A 260 -40.94 -8.69 -1.19
C GLU A 260 -41.65 -7.32 -1.04
N GLU A 261 -42.97 -7.32 -0.85
CA GLU A 261 -43.80 -6.09 -0.84
C GLU A 261 -43.36 -5.07 0.22
N GLU A 262 -42.75 -5.52 1.32
CA GLU A 262 -42.33 -4.70 2.46
C GLU A 262 -40.81 -4.71 2.70
N ALA A 263 -40.01 -5.12 1.70
CA ALA A 263 -38.56 -5.19 1.91
C ALA A 263 -37.92 -3.81 2.07
N ILE A 264 -37.10 -3.70 3.12
CA ILE A 264 -36.28 -2.52 3.36
C ILE A 264 -34.94 -2.70 2.62
N PRO A 265 -34.52 -1.73 1.78
CA PRO A 265 -33.26 -1.82 1.05
C PRO A 265 -32.08 -2.15 1.96
N PHE A 266 -31.24 -3.09 1.51
CA PHE A 266 -30.03 -3.57 2.20
C PHE A 266 -30.24 -4.30 3.53
N GLU A 267 -31.47 -4.41 4.05
CA GLU A 267 -31.70 -5.00 5.37
C GLU A 267 -31.25 -6.46 5.43
N SER A 268 -31.64 -7.28 4.45
CA SER A 268 -31.25 -8.69 4.37
C SER A 268 -29.74 -8.89 4.21
N TRP A 269 -29.07 -8.00 3.46
CA TRP A 269 -27.61 -7.97 3.37
C TRP A 269 -26.96 -7.75 4.74
N TYR A 270 -27.42 -6.74 5.48
CA TYR A 270 -26.86 -6.45 6.80
C TYR A 270 -27.20 -7.52 7.83
N ARG A 271 -28.38 -8.15 7.77
CA ARG A 271 -28.71 -9.30 8.64
C ARG A 271 -27.77 -10.49 8.40
N TRP A 272 -27.49 -10.82 7.14
CA TRP A 272 -26.54 -11.88 6.80
C TRP A 272 -25.12 -11.56 7.29
N LEU A 273 -24.67 -10.32 7.08
CA LEU A 273 -23.35 -9.88 7.50
C LEU A 273 -23.20 -9.85 9.03
N ALA A 274 -24.24 -9.40 9.75
CA ALA A 274 -24.30 -9.33 11.21
C ALA A 274 -24.51 -10.69 11.90
N SER A 275 -24.89 -11.74 11.16
CA SER A 275 -25.15 -13.07 11.72
C SER A 275 -23.89 -13.68 12.37
N SER A 276 -24.06 -14.62 13.29
CA SER A 276 -22.94 -15.35 13.89
C SER A 276 -22.30 -16.41 12.99
N GLU A 277 -22.87 -16.65 11.80
CA GLU A 277 -22.34 -17.63 10.86
C GLU A 277 -21.04 -17.13 10.24
N GLN A 278 -19.96 -17.90 10.44
CA GLN A 278 -18.63 -17.54 9.99
C GLN A 278 -18.53 -17.68 8.46
N LEU A 279 -17.89 -16.71 7.81
CA LEU A 279 -17.60 -16.78 6.38
C LEU A 279 -16.60 -17.90 6.09
N ASP A 280 -16.84 -18.68 5.04
CA ASP A 280 -15.82 -19.52 4.41
C ASP A 280 -15.18 -18.73 3.26
N PRO A 281 -13.94 -18.25 3.41
CA PRO A 281 -13.27 -17.50 2.34
C PRO A 281 -13.14 -18.29 1.03
N SER A 282 -13.13 -19.63 1.10
CA SER A 282 -12.98 -20.49 -0.06
C SER A 282 -14.19 -20.45 -0.98
N SER A 283 -15.40 -20.29 -0.43
CA SER A 283 -16.64 -20.31 -1.21
C SER A 283 -16.73 -19.14 -2.18
N PHE A 284 -16.17 -17.98 -1.81
CA PHE A 284 -16.12 -16.78 -2.66
C PHE A 284 -15.12 -16.89 -3.82
N LEU A 285 -14.30 -17.93 -3.82
CA LEU A 285 -13.30 -18.18 -4.85
C LEU A 285 -13.72 -19.37 -5.74
N GLU A 286 -14.81 -20.07 -5.42
CA GLU A 286 -15.33 -21.19 -6.21
C GLU A 286 -15.72 -20.76 -7.62
N GLY A 287 -15.33 -21.56 -8.62
CA GLY A 287 -15.55 -21.23 -10.02
C GLY A 287 -14.56 -20.23 -10.62
N MET A 288 -13.64 -19.66 -9.83
CA MET A 288 -12.55 -18.86 -10.39
C MET A 288 -11.66 -19.72 -11.29
N PRO A 289 -11.31 -19.23 -12.50
CA PRO A 289 -10.47 -19.98 -13.41
C PRO A 289 -9.13 -20.33 -12.73
N PRO A 290 -8.59 -21.55 -12.92
CA PRO A 290 -7.30 -21.93 -12.36
C PRO A 290 -6.22 -21.08 -13.02
N GLY A 291 -5.87 -19.98 -12.37
CA GLY A 291 -4.82 -19.08 -12.82
C GLY A 291 -3.46 -19.77 -12.82
N GLY A 292 -2.87 -19.89 -14.01
CA GLY A 292 -1.49 -20.33 -14.21
C GLY A 292 -1.15 -21.72 -13.61
N LYS A 293 0.15 -22.01 -13.51
CA LYS A 293 0.68 -23.30 -13.04
C LYS A 293 0.40 -23.59 -11.54
N ASP A 294 0.00 -22.57 -10.78
CA ASP A 294 -0.13 -22.64 -9.32
C ASP A 294 -1.56 -22.97 -8.85
N GLY A 295 -2.54 -23.07 -9.76
CA GLY A 295 -3.91 -23.46 -9.46
C GLY A 295 -4.85 -22.30 -9.09
N GLY A 296 -4.47 -21.06 -9.44
CA GLY A 296 -5.30 -19.86 -9.23
C GLY A 296 -5.49 -19.45 -7.77
N ALA A 297 -6.54 -18.66 -7.55
CA ALA A 297 -6.91 -18.10 -6.25
C ALA A 297 -7.15 -19.17 -5.17
N ILE A 298 -7.98 -20.17 -5.50
CA ILE A 298 -8.26 -21.32 -4.62
C ILE A 298 -6.99 -22.14 -4.38
N GLY A 299 -6.19 -22.36 -5.44
CA GLY A 299 -4.92 -23.06 -5.33
C GLY A 299 -3.98 -22.38 -4.34
N ASN A 300 -3.83 -21.05 -4.44
CA ASN A 300 -3.01 -20.25 -3.54
C ASN A 300 -3.50 -20.33 -2.09
N LEU A 301 -4.82 -20.20 -1.87
CA LEU A 301 -5.40 -20.26 -0.53
C LEU A 301 -5.21 -21.65 0.09
N ARG A 302 -5.49 -22.73 -0.66
CA ARG A 302 -5.36 -24.11 -0.15
C ARG A 302 -3.92 -24.57 0.04
N LYS A 303 -2.99 -24.12 -0.80
CA LYS A 303 -1.56 -24.50 -0.74
C LYS A 303 -0.76 -23.68 0.27
N SER A 304 -1.29 -22.55 0.74
CA SER A 304 -0.66 -21.65 1.71
C SER A 304 -1.47 -21.60 3.00
N PRO A 305 -1.21 -22.52 3.96
CA PRO A 305 -1.87 -22.50 5.27
C PRO A 305 -1.73 -21.16 5.99
N GLU A 306 -0.61 -20.47 5.78
CA GLU A 306 -0.37 -19.14 6.34
C GLU A 306 -1.32 -18.10 5.74
N LEU A 307 -1.54 -18.10 4.42
CA LEU A 307 -2.50 -17.19 3.78
C LEU A 307 -3.93 -17.51 4.22
N GLN A 308 -4.29 -18.80 4.26
CA GLN A 308 -5.60 -19.23 4.74
C GLN A 308 -5.85 -18.78 6.18
N GLY A 309 -4.88 -19.02 7.08
CA GLY A 309 -4.96 -18.62 8.48
C GLY A 309 -5.06 -17.10 8.65
N LEU A 310 -4.30 -16.33 7.86
CA LEU A 310 -4.36 -14.87 7.87
C LEU A 310 -5.77 -14.37 7.51
N VAL A 311 -6.31 -14.80 6.36
CA VAL A 311 -7.63 -14.35 5.89
C VAL A 311 -8.74 -14.77 6.85
N GLN A 312 -8.71 -16.01 7.35
CA GLN A 312 -9.68 -16.50 8.33
C GLN A 312 -9.66 -15.70 9.64
N LYS A 313 -8.49 -15.24 10.08
CA LYS A 313 -8.34 -14.45 11.31
C LYS A 313 -8.75 -13.00 11.14
N LEU A 314 -8.54 -12.39 9.98
CA LEU A 314 -9.05 -11.05 9.66
C LEU A 314 -10.58 -11.02 9.52
N LEU A 315 -11.17 -12.10 9.01
CA LEU A 315 -12.61 -12.22 8.76
C LEU A 315 -13.39 -12.87 9.91
N GLN A 316 -12.85 -12.87 11.13
CA GLN A 316 -13.63 -13.27 12.30
C GLN A 316 -14.76 -12.27 12.54
N LYS A 317 -16.00 -12.78 12.59
CA LYS A 317 -17.15 -11.91 12.82
C LYS A 317 -17.19 -11.34 14.23
N ASP A 318 -16.80 -12.14 15.24
CA ASP A 318 -16.58 -11.63 16.59
C ASP A 318 -15.28 -10.81 16.62
N PRO A 319 -15.33 -9.48 16.88
CA PRO A 319 -14.14 -8.65 16.93
C PRO A 319 -13.13 -9.12 17.99
N LYS A 320 -13.54 -9.80 19.06
CA LYS A 320 -12.62 -10.32 20.08
C LYS A 320 -11.71 -11.43 19.58
N LEU A 321 -12.11 -12.12 18.51
CA LEU A 321 -11.34 -13.19 17.88
C LEU A 321 -10.58 -12.68 16.65
N ARG A 322 -10.89 -11.45 16.20
CA ARG A 322 -10.38 -10.84 14.99
C ARG A 322 -8.95 -10.36 15.19
N MET A 323 -8.11 -10.69 14.22
CA MET A 323 -6.72 -10.26 14.18
C MET A 323 -6.62 -8.74 14.01
N SER A 324 -5.79 -8.11 14.83
CA SER A 324 -5.41 -6.70 14.73
C SER A 324 -4.36 -6.44 13.64
N ALA A 325 -4.15 -5.18 13.28
CA ALA A 325 -3.12 -4.80 12.32
C ALA A 325 -1.68 -5.15 12.78
N ASP A 326 -1.38 -5.02 14.08
CA ASP A 326 -0.09 -5.41 14.65
C ASP A 326 0.15 -6.93 14.56
N GLU A 327 -0.89 -7.73 14.86
CA GLU A 327 -0.82 -9.19 14.72
C GLU A 327 -0.69 -9.61 13.25
N MET A 328 -1.38 -8.92 12.34
CA MET A 328 -1.23 -9.11 10.90
C MET A 328 0.20 -8.80 10.46
N LEU A 329 0.78 -7.70 10.90
CA LEU A 329 2.16 -7.32 10.58
C LEU A 329 3.18 -8.34 11.11
N ALA A 330 2.91 -8.95 12.27
CA ALA A 330 3.73 -10.00 12.86
C ALA A 330 3.47 -11.40 12.27
N HIS A 331 2.47 -11.55 11.40
CA HIS A 331 2.07 -12.84 10.85
C HIS A 331 3.18 -13.46 9.98
N PRO A 332 3.47 -14.78 10.06
CA PRO A 332 4.58 -15.41 9.32
C PRO A 332 4.58 -15.19 7.81
N LEU A 333 3.39 -14.96 7.22
CA LEU A 333 3.27 -14.64 5.79
C LEU A 333 3.89 -13.28 5.42
N LEU A 334 3.83 -12.30 6.33
CA LEU A 334 4.24 -10.91 6.11
C LEU A 334 5.51 -10.55 6.89
N ALA A 335 5.81 -11.28 7.96
CA ALA A 335 6.99 -11.09 8.77
C ALA A 335 8.25 -11.31 7.91
N VAL A 336 9.04 -10.25 7.75
CA VAL A 336 10.40 -10.40 7.24
C VAL A 336 11.17 -11.27 8.24
N PRO A 337 11.90 -12.32 7.81
CA PRO A 337 12.67 -13.14 8.73
C PRO A 337 13.54 -12.23 9.60
N LYS A 338 13.41 -12.34 10.92
CA LYS A 338 14.33 -11.63 11.83
C LYS A 338 15.74 -12.00 11.39
N LYS A 339 16.54 -10.99 11.02
CA LYS A 339 17.97 -11.16 10.75
C LYS A 339 18.54 -12.08 11.85
N PRO A 340 19.29 -13.14 11.51
CA PRO A 340 20.12 -13.79 12.51
C PRO A 340 20.91 -12.69 13.22
N LYS A 341 20.96 -12.72 14.56
CA LYS A 341 21.77 -11.77 15.34
C LYS A 341 23.14 -11.68 14.66
N GLU A 342 23.54 -10.49 14.24
CA GLU A 342 24.86 -10.29 13.67
C GLU A 342 25.89 -10.93 14.60
N PRO A 343 26.75 -11.84 14.12
CA PRO A 343 27.88 -12.27 14.92
C PRO A 343 28.70 -11.00 15.22
N GLN A 344 28.84 -10.68 16.50
CA GLN A 344 29.71 -9.60 16.94
C GLN A 344 31.10 -9.83 16.31
N GLY A 345 31.49 -8.96 15.38
CA GLY A 345 32.72 -9.10 14.59
C GLY A 345 32.57 -9.09 13.07
N ALA A 346 31.47 -8.56 12.51
CA ALA A 346 31.36 -8.34 11.07
C ALA A 346 32.51 -7.42 10.57
N VAL A 347 33.42 -8.00 9.79
CA VAL A 347 34.55 -7.29 9.17
C VAL A 347 34.00 -6.36 8.11
N THR A 348 34.12 -5.06 8.33
CA THR A 348 33.89 -4.03 7.30
C THR A 348 34.84 -4.31 6.13
N PRO A 349 34.36 -4.43 4.88
CA PRO A 349 35.24 -4.72 3.75
C PRO A 349 36.30 -3.62 3.60
N ARG A 350 37.58 -3.96 3.72
CA ARG A 350 38.67 -3.01 3.48
C ARG A 350 38.78 -2.77 1.98
N ARG A 351 38.63 -1.51 1.56
CA ARG A 351 38.72 -1.02 0.17
C ARG A 351 39.86 -1.66 -0.63
N ASP A 352 41.05 -1.72 -0.04
CA ASP A 352 42.27 -2.27 -0.67
C ASP A 352 42.12 -3.74 -1.12
N LYS A 353 41.29 -4.53 -0.42
CA LYS A 353 41.05 -5.94 -0.78
C LYS A 353 40.13 -6.09 -1.98
N VAL A 354 39.13 -5.21 -2.11
CA VAL A 354 38.22 -5.21 -3.27
C VAL A 354 38.99 -4.76 -4.51
N GLU A 355 39.83 -3.74 -4.36
CA GLU A 355 40.65 -3.20 -5.45
C GLU A 355 41.70 -4.20 -5.97
N GLY A 356 42.32 -4.98 -5.07
CA GLY A 356 43.23 -6.06 -5.44
C GLY A 356 42.58 -7.21 -6.23
N VAL A 357 41.27 -7.44 -6.08
CA VAL A 357 40.53 -8.44 -6.88
C VAL A 357 40.35 -7.95 -8.32
N PHE A 358 40.06 -6.67 -8.52
CA PHE A 358 39.92 -6.07 -9.85
C PHE A 358 41.26 -5.97 -10.60
N GLN A 359 42.36 -5.63 -9.91
CA GLN A 359 43.70 -5.59 -10.53
C GLN A 359 44.13 -6.97 -11.05
N LYS A 360 43.83 -8.04 -10.31
CA LYS A 360 44.09 -9.42 -10.77
C LYS A 360 43.30 -9.77 -12.03
N TRP A 361 42.06 -9.30 -12.14
CA TRP A 361 41.24 -9.50 -13.32
C TRP A 361 41.80 -8.78 -14.55
N GLU A 362 42.24 -7.53 -14.41
CA GLU A 362 42.83 -6.76 -15.52
C GLU A 362 44.14 -7.36 -16.04
N SER A 363 44.92 -7.96 -15.14
CA SER A 363 46.19 -8.63 -15.46
C SER A 363 46.04 -10.05 -16.03
N GLY A 364 44.83 -10.62 -16.02
CA GLY A 364 44.57 -12.01 -16.41
C GLY A 364 44.48 -12.25 -17.92
N ASP A 365 44.85 -13.46 -18.35
CA ASP A 365 44.73 -13.90 -19.75
C ASP A 365 43.25 -13.93 -20.18
N ARG A 366 42.90 -13.04 -21.10
CA ARG A 366 41.53 -12.81 -21.59
C ARG A 366 40.99 -13.95 -22.45
N SER A 367 41.81 -14.93 -22.81
CA SER A 367 41.39 -16.12 -23.57
C SER A 367 40.47 -17.07 -22.77
N ARG A 368 40.40 -16.94 -21.43
CA ARG A 368 39.54 -17.74 -20.52
C ARG A 368 38.47 -16.89 -19.80
N SER A 369 37.92 -15.90 -20.50
CA SER A 369 37.10 -14.81 -19.95
C SER A 369 35.96 -15.25 -19.02
N ALA A 370 35.23 -16.32 -19.33
CA ALA A 370 34.08 -16.77 -18.52
C ALA A 370 34.48 -17.43 -17.18
N LEU A 371 35.55 -18.24 -17.17
CA LEU A 371 36.01 -18.93 -15.96
C LEU A 371 36.76 -17.96 -15.03
N LEU A 372 37.50 -17.01 -15.60
CA LEU A 372 38.15 -15.93 -14.87
C LEU A 372 37.08 -15.01 -14.22
N ALA A 373 36.02 -14.66 -14.97
CA ALA A 373 34.90 -13.84 -14.49
C ALA A 373 34.16 -14.44 -13.29
N ARG A 374 33.84 -15.74 -13.35
CA ARG A 374 33.11 -16.44 -12.28
C ARG A 374 33.92 -16.48 -10.98
N ASN A 375 35.22 -16.75 -11.07
CA ASN A 375 36.10 -16.79 -9.90
C ASN A 375 36.27 -15.42 -9.25
N VAL A 376 36.40 -14.35 -10.06
CA VAL A 376 36.52 -12.96 -9.59
C VAL A 376 35.23 -12.50 -8.90
N PHE A 377 34.06 -12.77 -9.47
CA PHE A 377 32.79 -12.39 -8.86
C PHE A 377 32.54 -13.16 -7.55
N ARG A 378 32.91 -14.44 -7.49
CA ARG A 378 32.87 -15.24 -6.25
C ARG A 378 33.74 -14.62 -5.16
N GLU A 379 34.98 -14.24 -5.49
CA GLU A 379 35.88 -13.60 -4.53
C GLU A 379 35.32 -12.27 -4.03
N LEU A 380 34.67 -11.50 -4.90
CA LEU A 380 34.05 -10.23 -4.56
C LEU A 380 32.86 -10.40 -3.60
N LEU A 381 32.01 -11.40 -3.82
CA LEU A 381 30.94 -11.80 -2.91
C LEU A 381 31.49 -12.23 -1.54
N MET A 382 32.63 -12.94 -1.53
CA MET A 382 33.28 -13.33 -0.29
C MET A 382 33.89 -12.13 0.47
N GLN A 383 34.39 -11.10 -0.22
CA GLN A 383 34.89 -9.89 0.42
C GLN A 383 33.79 -9.05 1.08
N VAL A 384 32.52 -9.22 0.67
CA VAL A 384 31.36 -8.58 1.32
C VAL A 384 30.71 -9.46 2.39
N GLY A 385 31.37 -10.56 2.78
CA GLY A 385 31.00 -11.36 3.95
C GLY A 385 30.24 -12.65 3.65
N LEU A 386 30.04 -13.02 2.39
CA LEU A 386 29.44 -14.32 2.06
C LEU A 386 30.47 -15.45 2.21
N THR A 387 30.02 -16.62 2.65
CA THR A 387 30.83 -17.83 2.59
C THR A 387 31.01 -18.27 1.15
N LYS A 388 32.08 -19.04 0.88
CA LYS A 388 32.33 -19.61 -0.46
C LYS A 388 31.14 -20.41 -0.98
N ARG A 389 30.42 -21.12 -0.09
CA ARG A 389 29.26 -21.95 -0.45
C ARG A 389 28.07 -21.07 -0.88
N GLU A 390 27.78 -20.00 -0.16
CA GLU A 390 26.70 -19.07 -0.49
C GLU A 390 26.98 -18.33 -1.82
N ALA A 391 28.24 -17.93 -2.04
CA ALA A 391 28.66 -17.31 -3.29
C ALA A 391 28.52 -18.25 -4.50
N GLU A 392 28.83 -19.55 -4.36
CA GLU A 392 28.65 -20.55 -5.43
C GLU A 392 27.18 -20.81 -5.74
N VAL A 393 26.32 -20.95 -4.73
CA VAL A 393 24.88 -21.14 -4.92
C VAL A 393 24.28 -19.96 -5.70
N LEU A 394 24.70 -18.73 -5.39
CA LEU A 394 24.29 -17.53 -6.13
C LEU A 394 24.73 -17.55 -7.60
N LEU A 395 25.98 -17.96 -7.85
CA LEU A 395 26.54 -18.06 -9.19
C LEU A 395 25.93 -19.19 -10.02
N GLU A 396 25.42 -20.25 -9.39
CA GLU A 396 24.69 -21.34 -10.05
C GLU A 396 23.24 -20.97 -10.35
N ALA A 397 22.56 -20.24 -9.47
CA ALA A 397 21.16 -19.85 -9.64
C ALA A 397 20.94 -18.84 -10.78
N LYS A 398 21.95 -18.04 -11.15
CA LYS A 398 21.84 -16.98 -12.17
C LYS A 398 23.07 -16.93 -13.12
N PRO A 399 23.32 -17.96 -13.96
CA PRO A 399 24.53 -18.02 -14.79
C PRO A 399 24.63 -16.90 -15.84
N GLY A 400 23.48 -16.46 -16.39
CA GLY A 400 23.43 -15.46 -17.46
C GLY A 400 23.76 -14.03 -17.02
N VAL A 401 23.53 -13.68 -15.76
CA VAL A 401 23.75 -12.33 -15.22
C VAL A 401 25.25 -12.01 -15.07
N VAL A 402 26.05 -13.04 -14.76
CA VAL A 402 27.52 -12.94 -14.70
C VAL A 402 28.12 -12.56 -16.06
N CYS A 403 27.51 -13.03 -17.16
CA CYS A 403 27.93 -12.68 -18.51
C CYS A 403 27.50 -11.26 -18.93
N VAL A 404 26.33 -10.79 -18.50
CA VAL A 404 25.76 -9.49 -18.91
C VAL A 404 26.54 -8.30 -18.34
N ILE A 405 26.96 -8.40 -17.08
CA ILE A 405 27.76 -7.35 -16.41
C ILE A 405 29.10 -7.10 -17.12
N MET A 406 29.66 -8.10 -17.80
CA MET A 406 31.05 -8.10 -18.25
C MET A 406 31.24 -7.89 -19.77
N HIS A 407 30.16 -7.81 -20.56
CA HIS A 407 30.23 -7.68 -22.02
C HIS A 407 30.07 -6.23 -22.54
N ARG A 408 29.65 -5.28 -21.69
CA ARG A 408 29.43 -3.88 -22.05
C ARG A 408 30.57 -3.00 -21.50
N ASN A 409 31.43 -2.51 -22.39
CA ASN A 409 32.47 -1.50 -22.10
C ASN A 409 31.89 -0.10 -21.77
N SER A 410 30.70 -0.01 -21.15
CA SER A 410 30.05 1.25 -20.75
C SER A 410 29.50 1.13 -19.34
N TRP A 411 30.28 1.61 -18.37
CA TRP A 411 30.29 1.15 -16.98
C TRP A 411 29.36 1.89 -16.00
N THR A 412 28.43 2.73 -16.45
CA THR A 412 27.83 3.71 -15.50
C THR A 412 26.36 3.52 -15.16
N PHE A 413 25.58 2.75 -15.92
CA PHE A 413 24.13 2.66 -15.66
C PHE A 413 23.55 1.24 -15.62
N SER A 414 24.08 0.30 -16.41
CA SER A 414 23.51 -1.06 -16.52
C SER A 414 23.75 -1.92 -15.27
N MET A 415 24.91 -1.77 -14.61
CA MET A 415 25.25 -2.54 -13.39
C MET A 415 24.40 -2.14 -12.18
N GLN A 416 23.99 -0.87 -12.10
CA GLN A 416 23.30 -0.36 -10.92
C GLN A 416 21.94 -1.03 -10.74
N THR A 417 21.16 -1.13 -11.82
CA THR A 417 19.80 -1.67 -11.76
C THR A 417 19.77 -3.16 -11.47
N GLU A 418 20.67 -3.94 -12.09
CA GLU A 418 20.68 -5.39 -11.94
C GLU A 418 21.24 -5.84 -10.57
N LEU A 419 22.33 -5.22 -10.09
CA LEU A 419 22.86 -5.53 -8.76
C LEU A 419 21.94 -5.06 -7.64
N LEU A 420 21.30 -3.88 -7.78
CA LEU A 420 20.33 -3.40 -6.81
C LEU A 420 19.11 -4.34 -6.74
N THR A 421 18.68 -4.89 -7.87
CA THR A 421 17.61 -5.89 -7.92
C THR A 421 18.01 -7.19 -7.19
N ILE A 422 19.27 -7.64 -7.36
CA ILE A 422 19.81 -8.81 -6.67
C ILE A 422 19.90 -8.57 -5.15
N PHE A 423 20.50 -7.46 -4.72
CA PHE A 423 20.63 -7.13 -3.30
C PHE A 423 19.27 -6.95 -2.62
N CYS A 424 18.30 -6.32 -3.29
CA CYS A 424 16.93 -6.21 -2.83
C CYS A 424 16.24 -7.58 -2.74
N SER A 425 16.48 -8.49 -3.69
CA SER A 425 15.92 -9.86 -3.66
C SER A 425 16.52 -10.77 -2.57
N LEU A 426 17.67 -10.38 -2.00
CA LEU A 426 18.38 -11.10 -0.94
C LEU A 426 18.17 -10.49 0.46
N GLY A 427 17.30 -9.48 0.60
CA GLY A 427 16.96 -8.87 1.89
C GLY A 427 18.00 -7.89 2.44
N PHE A 428 18.98 -7.47 1.63
CA PHE A 428 19.86 -6.35 1.99
C PHE A 428 19.12 -5.04 1.70
N GLY A 429 18.70 -4.33 2.74
CA GLY A 429 17.98 -3.06 2.60
C GLY A 429 18.70 -2.04 1.71
N ARG A 430 17.93 -1.15 1.06
CA ARG A 430 18.39 -0.16 0.06
C ARG A 430 19.64 0.63 0.48
N PHE A 431 19.86 0.84 1.78
CA PHE A 431 21.00 1.56 2.33
C PHE A 431 22.34 0.81 2.13
N GLY A 432 22.37 -0.51 2.35
CA GLY A 432 23.58 -1.32 2.12
C GLY A 432 23.93 -1.46 0.64
N ALA A 433 22.90 -1.57 -0.21
CA ALA A 433 23.04 -1.58 -1.65
C ALA A 433 23.52 -0.21 -2.18
N SER A 434 23.04 0.89 -1.59
CA SER A 434 23.50 2.26 -1.88
C SER A 434 24.96 2.48 -1.49
N CYS A 435 25.39 2.03 -0.30
CA CYS A 435 26.80 2.10 0.11
C CYS A 435 27.73 1.28 -0.81
N PHE A 436 27.28 0.11 -1.25
CA PHE A 436 28.02 -0.73 -2.20
C PHE A 436 28.13 -0.08 -3.59
N LEU A 437 27.04 0.52 -4.08
CA LEU A 437 27.00 1.27 -5.34
C LEU A 437 27.81 2.56 -5.28
N HIS A 438 27.82 3.26 -4.14
CA HIS A 438 28.59 4.48 -3.93
C HIS A 438 30.09 4.18 -3.87
N ALA A 439 30.49 3.11 -3.17
CA ALA A 439 31.88 2.64 -3.14
C ALA A 439 32.37 2.16 -4.52
N SER A 440 31.50 1.49 -5.29
CA SER A 440 31.80 1.04 -6.65
C SER A 440 31.88 2.20 -7.66
N MET A 441 31.00 3.21 -7.54
CA MET A 441 31.05 4.42 -8.37
C MET A 441 32.26 5.30 -8.07
N GLN A 442 32.67 5.45 -6.80
CA GLN A 442 33.88 6.19 -6.45
C GLN A 442 35.16 5.47 -6.92
N ALA A 443 35.15 4.14 -7.03
CA ALA A 443 36.24 3.39 -7.63
C ALA A 443 36.32 3.59 -9.16
N CYS A 444 35.18 3.61 -9.87
CA CYS A 444 35.16 3.86 -11.31
C CYS A 444 35.43 5.32 -11.72
N LEU A 445 35.08 6.30 -10.90
CA LEU A 445 35.33 7.73 -11.17
C LEU A 445 36.74 8.19 -10.77
N GLY A 446 37.55 7.31 -10.18
CA GLY A 446 38.91 7.59 -9.72
C GLY A 446 40.02 7.35 -10.73
N THR A 447 39.72 6.80 -11.92
CA THR A 447 40.71 6.59 -12.98
C THR A 447 40.22 7.13 -14.32
N ARG A 448 40.59 8.41 -14.52
CA ARG A 448 40.50 9.28 -15.70
C ARG A 448 39.15 9.87 -16.05
#